data_AF-A0A379AFF4-F1
#
_entry.id   AF-A0A379AFF4-F1
#
_cell.length_a   1.000
_cell.length_b   1.000
_cell.length_c   1.000
_cell.angle_alpha   90.00
_cell.angle_beta   90.00
_cell.angle_gamma   90.00
#
_symmetry.space_group_name_H-M   'P 1'
#
loop_
_entity.id
_entity.type
_entity.pdbx_description
1 polymer ?
#
loop_
_entity_poly.entity_id
_entity_poly.type
_entity_poly.pdbx_seq_one_letter_code
_entity_poly.pdbx_strand_id
1 'polypeptide(L)' 'MKNITVVEPLFVSAFKCIGSECRDHCCKGWDIHLDKPTVNRYLKSSLIEIKTLAVENITTTRKSFASWGNYEA' A
#
# COMPACT_ATOMS: atom_id res chain seq x y z
N MET A 1 26.17 -17.06 -20.51
CA MET A 1 25.20 -16.14 -19.86
C MET A 1 24.29 -15.60 -20.95
N LYS A 2 22.97 -15.81 -20.85
CA LYS A 2 22.02 -15.28 -21.84
C LYS A 2 21.82 -13.79 -21.57
N ASN A 3 22.11 -12.94 -22.55
CA ASN A 3 21.75 -11.53 -22.50
C ASN A 3 20.24 -11.42 -22.75
N ILE A 4 19.51 -10.88 -21.77
CA ILE A 4 18.10 -10.54 -21.92
C ILE A 4 18.06 -9.07 -22.30
N THR A 5 17.56 -8.77 -23.49
CA THR A 5 17.29 -7.39 -23.91
C THR A 5 15.88 -7.04 -23.43
N VAL A 6 15.79 -6.15 -22.45
CA VAL A 6 14.51 -5.61 -21.98
C VAL A 6 14.15 -4.43 -22.87
N VAL A 7 13.02 -4.53 -23.58
CA VAL A 7 12.45 -3.42 -24.35
C VAL A 7 11.32 -2.84 -23.50
N GLU A 8 11.54 -1.66 -22.93
CA GLU A 8 10.54 -0.93 -22.15
C GLU A 8 10.19 0.40 -22.81
N PRO A 9 8.92 0.86 -22.72
CA PRO A 9 8.56 2.19 -23.13
C PRO A 9 9.27 3.27 -22.29
N LEU A 10 9.67 4.38 -22.91
CA LEU A 10 10.35 5.48 -22.22
C LEU A 10 9.59 6.04 -21.02
N PHE A 11 8.25 5.95 -21.03
CA PHE A 11 7.44 6.44 -19.92
C PHE A 11 7.56 5.59 -18.64
N VAL A 12 8.04 4.34 -18.73
CA VAL A 12 8.19 3.45 -17.56
C VAL A 12 9.25 4.02 -16.61
N SER A 13 10.40 4.44 -17.15
CA SER A 13 11.45 5.09 -16.35
C SER A 13 11.06 6.48 -15.83
N ALA A 14 10.07 7.12 -16.47
CA ALA A 14 9.52 8.40 -16.03
C ALA A 14 8.34 8.28 -15.06
N PHE A 15 7.82 7.06 -14.83
CA PHE A 15 6.64 6.85 -13.99
C PHE A 15 6.88 7.27 -12.54
N LYS A 16 5.93 8.02 -11.98
CA LYS A 16 5.89 8.41 -10.57
C LYS A 16 4.47 8.29 -10.04
N CYS A 17 4.32 7.65 -8.89
CA CYS A 17 3.08 7.71 -8.14
C CYS A 17 2.91 9.13 -7.57
N ILE A 18 1.86 9.83 -8.01
CA ILE A 18 1.47 11.15 -7.50
C ILE A 18 0.29 11.06 -6.51
N GLY A 19 0.00 9.85 -6.02
CA GLY A 19 -1.04 9.61 -5.03
C GLY A 19 -2.43 9.99 -5.53
N SER A 20 -3.13 10.79 -4.74
CA SER A 20 -4.51 11.22 -5.00
C SER A 20 -4.69 12.11 -6.23
N GLU A 21 -3.62 12.73 -6.73
CA GLU A 21 -3.65 13.55 -7.94
C GLU A 21 -3.67 12.71 -9.24
N CYS A 22 -3.48 11.38 -9.12
CA CYS A 22 -3.43 10.51 -10.28
C CYS A 22 -4.82 10.38 -10.93
N ARG A 23 -4.91 10.75 -12.22
CA ARG A 23 -6.17 10.68 -12.99
C ARG A 23 -6.70 9.26 -13.12
N ASP A 24 -5.78 8.30 -13.25
CA ASP A 24 -6.07 6.88 -13.30
C ASP A 24 -5.57 6.21 -12.04
N HIS A 25 -6.45 5.50 -11.34
CA HIS A 25 -6.07 4.86 -10.09
C HIS A 25 -5.39 3.50 -10.36
N CYS A 26 -4.08 3.52 -10.56
CA CYS A 26 -3.32 2.29 -10.81
C CYS A 26 -3.26 1.34 -9.59
N CYS A 27 -3.46 1.87 -8.38
CA CYS A 27 -3.44 1.12 -7.12
C CYS A 27 -4.84 0.75 -6.61
N LYS A 28 -5.90 1.33 -7.21
CA LYS A 28 -7.23 1.23 -6.63
C LYS A 28 -7.81 -0.16 -6.78
N GLY A 29 -8.41 -0.65 -5.70
CA GLY A 29 -8.93 -2.01 -5.61
C GLY A 29 -7.86 -3.06 -5.29
N TRP A 30 -6.64 -2.64 -4.95
CA TRP A 30 -5.67 -3.56 -4.37
C TRP A 30 -6.05 -3.83 -2.91
N ASP A 31 -6.19 -5.10 -2.57
CA ASP A 31 -6.42 -5.55 -1.20
C ASP A 31 -5.05 -5.73 -0.53
N ILE A 32 -4.63 -4.76 0.26
CA ILE A 32 -3.31 -4.72 0.89
C ILE A 32 -3.40 -5.38 2.26
N HIS A 33 -2.78 -6.55 2.41
CA HIS A 33 -2.70 -7.25 3.70
C HIS A 33 -1.57 -6.69 4.58
N LEU A 34 -1.91 -6.42 5.84
CA LEU A 34 -1.00 -5.88 6.85
C LEU A 34 -0.75 -6.92 7.94
N ASP A 35 0.51 -7.08 8.30
CA ASP A 35 0.89 -7.92 9.44
C ASP A 35 0.51 -7.26 10.78
N LYS A 36 0.53 -8.06 11.85
CA LYS A 36 0.14 -7.61 13.19
C LYS A 36 1.01 -6.46 13.71
N PRO A 37 2.36 -6.48 13.58
CA PRO A 37 3.19 -5.34 13.97
C PRO A 37 2.83 -4.05 13.26
N THR A 38 2.55 -4.10 11.96
CA THR A 38 2.23 -2.93 11.13
C THR A 38 0.89 -2.32 11.49
N VAL A 39 -0.15 -3.15 11.64
CA VAL A 39 -1.47 -2.67 12.12
C VAL A 39 -1.33 -1.99 13.47
N ASN A 40 -0.62 -2.60 14.42
CA ASN A 40 -0.43 -2.01 15.75
C ASN A 40 0.35 -0.69 15.71
N ARG A 41 1.37 -0.60 14.85
CA ARG A 41 2.19 0.60 14.70
C ARG A 41 1.36 1.79 14.22
N TYR A 42 0.49 1.58 13.23
CA TYR A 42 -0.34 2.65 12.69
C TYR A 42 -1.47 3.05 13.63
N LEU A 43 -2.18 2.08 14.23
CA LEU A 43 -3.26 2.37 15.18
C LEU A 43 -2.77 3.00 16.50
N LYS A 44 -1.50 2.82 16.85
CA LYS A 44 -0.87 3.39 18.06
C LYS A 44 0.12 4.52 17.74
N SER A 45 0.11 5.04 16.52
CA SER A 45 0.99 6.14 16.14
C SER A 45 0.78 7.34 17.08
N SER A 46 1.87 7.98 17.50
CA SER A 46 1.83 9.25 18.23
C SER A 46 1.43 10.42 17.33
N LEU A 47 1.61 10.28 16.02
CA LEU A 47 1.16 11.24 15.03
C LEU A 47 -0.34 11.05 14.80
N ILE A 48 -1.12 12.06 15.18
CA ILE A 48 -2.59 11.99 15.15
C ILE A 48 -3.11 11.72 13.74
N GLU A 49 -2.53 12.35 12.72
CA GLU A 49 -2.93 12.18 11.32
C GLU A 49 -2.81 10.72 10.87
N ILE A 50 -1.68 10.06 11.16
CA ILE A 50 -1.48 8.65 10.84
C ILE A 50 -2.48 7.78 11.59
N LYS A 51 -2.69 8.05 12.88
CA LYS A 51 -3.60 7.27 13.71
C LYS A 51 -5.04 7.40 13.20
N THR A 52 -5.48 8.59 12.84
CA THR A 52 -6.81 8.86 12.27
C THR A 52 -6.99 8.09 10.97
N LEU A 53 -6.07 8.26 10.01
CA LEU A 53 -6.13 7.53 8.73
C LEU A 53 -6.13 6.02 8.94
N ALA A 54 -5.33 5.50 9.87
CA ALA A 54 -5.26 4.08 10.17
C ALA A 54 -6.58 3.54 10.74
N VAL A 55 -7.21 4.28 11.66
CA VAL A 55 -8.51 3.90 12.24
C VAL A 55 -9.61 3.91 11.18
N GLU A 56 -9.59 4.88 10.27
CA GLU A 56 -10.60 5.02 9.22
C GLU A 56 -10.45 3.97 8.11
N ASN A 57 -9.23 3.59 7.76
CA ASN A 57 -8.96 2.83 6.53
C ASN A 57 -8.51 1.37 6.78
N ILE A 58 -8.00 1.01 7.96
CA ILE A 58 -7.55 -0.36 8.22
C ILE A 58 -8.68 -1.20 8.84
N THR A 59 -9.12 -2.22 8.12
CA THR A 59 -10.00 -3.25 8.67
C THR A 59 -9.18 -4.35 9.35
N THR A 60 -9.44 -4.63 10.63
CA THR A 60 -8.69 -5.67 11.36
C THR A 60 -9.40 -7.02 11.25
N THR A 61 -8.82 -7.98 10.53
CA THR A 61 -9.42 -9.31 10.27
C THR A 61 -8.88 -10.41 11.19
N ARG A 62 -7.68 -10.23 11.75
CA ARG A 62 -6.98 -11.16 12.66
C ARG A 62 -6.84 -12.59 12.11
N LYS A 63 -6.81 -12.78 10.78
CA LYS A 63 -6.71 -14.10 10.15
C LYS A 63 -5.40 -14.82 10.51
N SER A 64 -4.28 -14.10 10.50
CA SER A 64 -2.98 -14.62 10.91
C SER A 64 -2.04 -13.49 11.35
N PHE A 65 -0.86 -13.82 11.86
CA PHE A 65 0.14 -12.81 12.20
C PHE A 65 0.59 -12.00 10.97
N ALA A 66 0.70 -12.64 9.80
CA ALA A 66 1.08 -12.01 8.53
C ALA A 66 -0.08 -11.30 7.82
N SER A 67 -1.33 -11.63 8.16
CA SER A 67 -2.56 -11.04 7.61
C SER A 67 -3.50 -10.67 8.75
N TRP A 68 -3.10 -9.67 9.52
CA TRP A 68 -3.83 -9.21 10.71
C TRP A 68 -4.88 -8.13 10.37
N GLY A 69 -4.62 -7.33 9.35
CA GLY A 69 -5.56 -6.35 8.81
C GLY A 69 -5.47 -6.21 7.31
N ASN A 70 -6.40 -5.48 6.73
CA ASN A 70 -6.43 -5.15 5.31
C ASN A 70 -6.82 -3.68 5.09
N TYR A 71 -6.35 -3.14 3.98
CA TYR A 71 -6.68 -1.81 3.48
C TYR A 71 -6.94 -1.92 1.98
N GLU A 72 -8.05 -1.32 1.53
CA GLU A 72 -8.37 -1.20 0.11
C GLU A 72 -7.86 0.14 -0.40
N ALA A 73 -6.91 0.09 -1.33
CA ALA A 73 -6.32 1.28 -1.96
C ALA A 73 -7.22 1.87 -3.05
#